data_AF-W2ZV08-F1
#
_entry.id   AF-W2ZV08-F1
#
_cell.length_a   1.000
_cell.length_b   1.000
_cell.length_c   1.000
_cell.angle_alpha   90.00
_cell.angle_beta   90.00
_cell.angle_gamma   90.00
#
_symmetry.space_group_name_H-M   'P 1'
#
loop_
_entity.id
_entity.type
_entity.pdbx_description
1 polymer ?
#
loop_
_entity_poly.entity_id
_entity_poly.type
_entity_poly.pdbx_seq_one_letter_code
_entity_poly.pdbx_strand_id
1 'polypeptide(L)'
;MVPTRYDKQRAASANLGNTKKQKISNAPGNLLYMVLDFGSSIVWNYLGVEGVSNLLKVCSYRISGDFAHNMALNAIGKFCTENKVHLGLGCGCDWMRSLDFVPRSDDTCVQSVPFSVDMNLTILRIPGGAQALLNALVIALKLKKLIPTYPLRGAARFVPVICPLITKENKLCPCSQRDLTRAMNGICQTAGTHYFHDYKRGRGRTIPDYLAQHWNGMEGTSCQYCNNLTEPQKNFMAHCTDVYRPIKAGLKANLQFVRFVPRRRGLYGLPSELRLGGMYDPYEGLAAGITADGILCGFYQKDGFKGHYY
;
A
#
# COMPACT_ATOMS: atom_id res chain seq x y z
N MET A 1 26.86 -68.13 32.48
CA MET A 1 27.36 -66.83 32.99
C MET A 1 26.41 -65.74 32.51
N VAL A 2 25.75 -65.05 33.44
CA VAL A 2 24.81 -63.95 33.14
C VAL A 2 25.63 -62.66 32.97
N PRO A 3 25.47 -61.89 31.88
CA PRO A 3 26.23 -60.67 31.67
C PRO A 3 25.95 -59.66 32.77
N THR A 4 27.01 -59.05 33.32
CA THR A 4 26.86 -58.07 34.41
C THR A 4 26.35 -56.74 33.88
N ARG A 5 25.77 -55.93 34.77
CA ARG A 5 25.23 -54.59 34.48
C ARG A 5 26.29 -53.64 33.87
N TYR A 6 27.58 -53.92 34.11
CA TYR A 6 28.72 -53.21 33.56
C TYR A 6 28.97 -53.51 32.07
N ASP A 7 28.72 -54.74 31.62
CA ASP A 7 28.93 -55.13 30.22
C ASP A 7 27.91 -54.50 29.27
N LYS A 8 26.69 -54.25 29.77
CA LYS A 8 25.63 -53.55 29.02
C LYS A 8 25.88 -52.05 28.85
N GLN A 9 26.61 -51.41 29.77
CA GLN A 9 26.95 -49.97 29.66
C GLN A 9 28.08 -49.71 28.66
N ARG A 10 29.01 -50.65 28.49
CA ARG A 10 30.09 -50.55 27.50
C ARG A 10 29.59 -50.70 26.06
N ALA A 11 28.60 -51.58 25.83
CA ALA A 11 27.95 -51.73 24.53
C ALA A 11 27.06 -50.53 24.15
N ALA A 12 26.40 -49.89 25.12
CA ALA A 12 25.60 -48.68 24.88
C ALA A 12 26.47 -47.44 24.60
N SER A 13 27.69 -47.38 25.14
CA SER A 13 28.62 -46.25 24.92
C SER A 13 29.40 -46.35 23.60
N ALA A 14 29.55 -47.56 23.04
CA ALA A 14 30.24 -47.78 21.77
C ALA A 14 29.39 -47.41 20.53
N ASN A 15 28.05 -47.35 20.66
CA ASN A 15 27.14 -47.01 19.56
C ASN A 15 26.80 -45.52 19.44
N LEU A 16 27.33 -44.66 20.33
CA LEU A 16 27.18 -43.21 20.25
C LEU A 16 28.25 -42.53 19.37
N GLY A 17 29.18 -43.30 18.78
CA GLY A 17 30.31 -42.78 18.02
C GLY A 17 30.12 -42.68 16.50
N ASN A 18 28.96 -43.08 15.95
CA ASN A 18 28.77 -43.18 14.50
C ASN A 18 27.58 -42.37 13.94
N THR A 19 27.24 -41.25 14.58
CA THR A 19 26.64 -40.16 13.82
C THR A 19 27.71 -39.63 12.89
N LYS A 20 27.57 -39.93 11.58
CA LYS A 20 28.27 -39.21 10.51
C LYS A 20 28.36 -37.75 10.94
N LYS A 21 29.56 -37.24 11.23
CA LYS A 21 29.79 -35.80 11.34
C LYS A 21 29.39 -35.24 9.98
N GLN A 22 28.13 -34.86 9.85
CA GLN A 22 27.64 -34.09 8.73
C GLN A 22 28.57 -32.88 8.71
N LYS A 23 29.37 -32.80 7.64
CA LYS A 23 30.23 -31.67 7.39
C LYS A 23 29.26 -30.50 7.23
N ILE A 24 29.02 -29.77 8.34
CA ILE A 24 28.16 -28.59 8.33
C ILE A 24 28.84 -27.63 7.39
N SER A 25 28.35 -27.58 6.15
CA SER A 25 28.87 -26.63 5.19
C SER A 25 28.53 -25.26 5.76
N ASN A 26 29.54 -24.39 5.90
CA ASN A 26 29.36 -22.98 6.26
C ASN A 26 28.65 -22.18 5.15
N ALA A 27 27.99 -22.86 4.20
CA ALA A 27 27.14 -22.20 3.24
C ALA A 27 25.99 -21.52 4.00
N PRO A 28 25.75 -20.21 3.79
CA PRO A 28 24.72 -19.47 4.52
C PRO A 28 23.29 -20.02 4.42
N GLY A 29 22.99 -20.83 3.39
CA GLY A 29 21.73 -21.57 3.29
C GLY A 29 21.56 -22.63 4.38
N ASN A 30 22.63 -23.30 4.79
CA ASN A 30 22.61 -24.23 5.92
C ASN A 30 22.53 -23.49 7.25
N LEU A 31 23.02 -22.25 7.34
CA LEU A 31 22.86 -21.38 8.52
C LEU A 31 21.42 -20.91 8.69
N LEU A 32 20.74 -20.50 7.60
CA LEU A 32 19.30 -20.20 7.66
C LEU A 32 18.51 -21.45 8.03
N TYR A 33 18.80 -22.59 7.39
CA TYR A 33 18.18 -23.86 7.73
C TYR A 33 18.43 -24.23 9.19
N MET A 34 19.64 -24.05 9.72
CA MET A 34 19.94 -24.24 11.14
C MET A 34 19.19 -23.25 12.04
N VAL A 35 19.04 -21.96 11.70
CA VAL A 35 18.26 -21.01 12.51
C VAL A 35 16.77 -21.37 12.53
N LEU A 36 16.23 -21.85 11.40
CA LEU A 36 14.85 -22.32 11.29
C LEU A 36 14.66 -23.68 12.02
N ASP A 37 15.58 -24.62 11.88
CA ASP A 37 15.59 -25.96 12.54
C ASP A 37 15.90 -25.88 14.03
N PHE A 38 16.68 -24.88 14.48
CA PHE A 38 16.92 -24.64 15.91
C PHE A 38 15.67 -24.16 16.65
N GLY A 39 14.55 -23.93 15.94
CA GLY A 39 13.22 -24.46 16.26
C GLY A 39 12.66 -24.25 17.66
N SER A 40 13.35 -23.51 18.52
CA SER A 40 12.88 -23.12 19.83
C SER A 40 12.33 -21.72 19.64
N SER A 41 11.06 -21.56 19.99
CA SER A 41 10.43 -20.27 20.23
C SER A 41 11.33 -19.31 21.03
N ILE A 42 12.25 -19.85 21.84
CA ILE A 42 13.27 -19.15 22.61
C ILE A 42 14.21 -18.30 21.73
N VAL A 43 14.77 -18.80 20.63
CA VAL A 43 15.71 -18.02 19.80
C VAL A 43 15.00 -16.84 19.11
N TRP A 44 13.77 -17.06 18.66
CA TRP A 44 12.94 -16.01 18.07
C TRP A 44 12.56 -14.91 19.07
N ASN A 45 12.48 -15.23 20.36
CA ASN A 45 12.24 -14.23 21.42
C ASN A 45 13.41 -13.25 21.60
N TYR A 46 14.63 -13.61 21.18
CA TYR A 46 15.82 -12.73 21.26
C TYR A 46 16.12 -12.00 19.95
N LEU A 47 15.52 -12.43 18.84
CA LEU A 47 15.68 -11.75 17.56
C LEU A 47 14.64 -10.64 17.43
N GLY A 48 15.08 -9.41 17.68
CA GLY A 48 14.31 -8.22 17.35
C GLY A 48 14.04 -8.11 15.83
N VAL A 49 13.09 -7.26 15.44
CA VAL A 49 12.66 -7.07 14.04
C VAL A 49 13.83 -6.77 13.11
N GLU A 50 14.82 -5.98 13.56
CA GLU A 50 16.03 -5.68 12.79
C GLU A 50 16.95 -6.90 12.61
N GLY A 51 17.10 -7.73 13.64
CA GLY A 51 17.88 -8.97 13.57
C GLY A 51 17.29 -9.96 12.56
N VAL A 52 15.96 -10.11 12.59
CA VAL A 52 15.23 -10.92 11.59
C VAL A 52 15.38 -10.32 10.19
N SER A 53 15.25 -9.00 10.04
CA SER A 53 15.42 -8.33 8.74
C SER A 53 16.82 -8.50 8.18
N ASN A 54 17.86 -8.36 8.99
CA ASN A 54 19.25 -8.52 8.58
C ASN A 54 19.56 -9.97 8.20
N LEU A 55 19.05 -10.94 8.95
CA LEU A 55 19.16 -12.36 8.61
C LEU A 55 18.53 -12.66 7.24
N LEU A 56 17.30 -12.18 7.01
CA LEU A 56 16.60 -12.36 5.74
C LEU A 56 17.32 -11.66 4.59
N LYS A 57 17.90 -10.47 4.80
CA LYS A 57 18.71 -9.77 3.80
C LYS A 57 19.96 -10.57 3.42
N VAL A 58 20.71 -11.05 4.40
CA VAL A 58 21.94 -11.85 4.18
C VAL A 58 21.61 -13.16 3.47
N CYS A 59 20.47 -13.79 3.79
CA CYS A 59 20.06 -15.05 3.19
C CYS A 59 19.19 -14.89 1.94
N SER A 60 18.94 -13.67 1.47
CA SER A 60 17.97 -13.38 0.39
C SER A 60 18.25 -14.16 -0.90
N TYR A 61 19.52 -14.33 -1.27
CA TYR A 61 19.94 -15.09 -2.46
C TYR A 61 19.70 -16.61 -2.37
N ARG A 62 19.37 -17.13 -1.18
CA ARG A 62 19.03 -18.54 -0.92
C ARG A 62 17.54 -18.75 -0.69
N ILE A 63 16.75 -17.68 -0.57
CA ILE A 63 15.31 -17.76 -0.44
C ILE A 63 14.73 -18.08 -1.82
N SER A 64 13.99 -19.18 -1.94
CA SER A 64 13.31 -19.50 -3.19
C SER A 64 12.21 -18.47 -3.49
N GLY A 65 11.94 -18.24 -4.78
CA GLY A 65 10.85 -17.36 -5.21
C GLY A 65 9.51 -17.77 -4.59
N ASP A 66 9.24 -19.07 -4.52
CA ASP A 66 8.02 -19.63 -3.95
C ASP A 66 7.91 -19.34 -2.44
N PHE A 67 9.00 -19.47 -1.69
CA PHE A 67 8.99 -19.16 -0.27
C PHE A 67 8.76 -17.67 -0.03
N ALA A 68 9.45 -16.79 -0.78
CA ALA A 68 9.23 -15.35 -0.70
C ALA A 68 7.78 -14.98 -1.09
N HIS A 69 7.21 -15.67 -2.07
CA HIS A 69 5.84 -15.46 -2.53
C HIS A 69 4.84 -15.83 -1.43
N ASN A 70 4.96 -17.02 -0.84
CA ASN A 70 4.09 -17.48 0.25
C ASN A 70 4.24 -16.60 1.49
N MET A 71 5.45 -16.14 1.81
CA MET A 71 5.67 -15.17 2.89
C MET A 71 4.93 -13.85 2.61
N ALA A 72 4.99 -13.33 1.38
CA ALA A 72 4.29 -12.12 1.00
C ALA A 72 2.76 -12.29 1.07
N LEU A 73 2.21 -13.43 0.61
CA LEU A 73 0.79 -13.75 0.74
C LEU A 73 0.33 -13.77 2.20
N ASN A 74 1.10 -14.43 3.08
CA ASN A 74 0.80 -14.46 4.51
C ASN A 74 0.85 -13.06 5.12
N ALA A 75 1.83 -12.24 4.74
CA ALA A 75 1.94 -10.86 5.20
C ALA A 75 0.79 -9.98 4.70
N ILE A 76 0.33 -10.15 3.46
CA ILE A 76 -0.85 -9.47 2.92
C ILE A 76 -2.11 -9.87 3.71
N GLY A 77 -2.30 -11.17 3.99
CA GLY A 77 -3.42 -11.64 4.82
C GLY A 77 -3.41 -11.00 6.21
N LYS A 78 -2.24 -10.97 6.85
CA LYS A 78 -2.06 -10.31 8.15
C LYS A 78 -2.33 -8.80 8.07
N PHE A 79 -1.85 -8.14 7.02
CA PHE A 79 -2.11 -6.73 6.76
C PHE A 79 -3.62 -6.45 6.70
N CYS A 80 -4.39 -7.27 5.96
CA CYS A 80 -5.83 -7.12 5.87
C CYS A 80 -6.50 -7.20 7.24
N THR A 81 -6.13 -8.21 8.04
CA THR A 81 -6.69 -8.40 9.39
C THR A 81 -6.32 -7.26 10.34
N GLU A 82 -5.04 -6.88 10.42
CA GLU A 82 -4.55 -5.84 11.34
C GLU A 82 -5.14 -4.45 10.99
N ASN A 83 -5.31 -4.15 9.71
CA ASN A 83 -5.78 -2.85 9.25
C ASN A 83 -7.30 -2.79 9.04
N LYS A 84 -8.01 -3.91 9.20
CA LYS A 84 -9.46 -4.04 8.97
C LYS A 84 -9.86 -3.63 7.55
N VAL A 85 -9.18 -4.21 6.56
CA VAL A 85 -9.39 -3.89 5.14
C VAL A 85 -9.60 -5.15 4.31
N HIS A 86 -10.30 -4.98 3.20
CA HIS A 86 -10.33 -5.94 2.11
C HIS A 86 -9.39 -5.52 0.99
N LEU A 87 -9.03 -6.47 0.13
CA LEU A 87 -8.27 -6.23 -1.10
C LEU A 87 -8.92 -7.02 -2.25
N GLY A 88 -9.53 -6.30 -3.19
CA GLY A 88 -10.09 -6.88 -4.42
C GLY A 88 -11.53 -7.40 -4.30
N LEU A 89 -12.19 -7.20 -3.16
CA LEU A 89 -13.59 -7.61 -2.94
C LEU A 89 -14.60 -6.52 -3.31
N GLY A 90 -14.16 -5.29 -3.55
CA GLY A 90 -14.97 -4.21 -4.08
C GLY A 90 -15.79 -3.41 -3.06
N CYS A 91 -15.68 -3.71 -1.77
CA CYS A 91 -16.48 -3.10 -0.70
C CYS A 91 -15.90 -1.78 -0.16
N GLY A 92 -16.60 -1.14 0.77
CA GLY A 92 -16.22 0.18 1.29
C GLY A 92 -14.93 0.25 2.11
N CYS A 93 -14.46 -0.86 2.70
CA CYS A 93 -13.15 -0.89 3.38
C CYS A 93 -12.01 -1.33 2.45
N ASP A 94 -12.31 -1.63 1.19
CA ASP A 94 -11.32 -2.10 0.21
C ASP A 94 -10.32 -0.99 -0.13
N TRP A 95 -9.05 -1.33 -0.18
CA TRP A 95 -7.99 -0.42 -0.64
C TRP A 95 -7.72 -0.58 -2.14
N MET A 96 -8.11 -1.70 -2.75
CA MET A 96 -8.07 -1.89 -4.19
C MET A 96 -9.31 -1.27 -4.85
N ARG A 97 -9.14 -0.05 -5.38
CA ARG A 97 -10.25 0.74 -5.93
C ARG A 97 -10.14 0.98 -7.42
N SER A 98 -11.30 1.21 -8.03
CA SER A 98 -11.43 1.61 -9.44
C SER A 98 -10.79 2.98 -9.71
N LEU A 99 -10.51 3.26 -10.99
CA LEU A 99 -9.94 4.53 -11.48
C LEU A 99 -11.01 5.46 -12.12
N ASP A 100 -12.29 5.22 -11.83
CA ASP A 100 -13.44 5.96 -12.35
C ASP A 100 -13.87 7.16 -11.48
N PHE A 101 -13.24 7.36 -10.33
CA PHE A 101 -13.56 8.40 -9.33
C PHE A 101 -14.93 8.22 -8.65
N VAL A 102 -15.55 7.05 -8.74
CA VAL A 102 -16.87 6.78 -8.12
C VAL A 102 -16.70 5.77 -6.98
N PRO A 103 -17.18 6.05 -5.75
CA PRO A 103 -17.30 5.03 -4.72
C PRO A 103 -18.20 3.88 -5.21
N ARG A 104 -17.82 2.62 -4.98
CA ARG A 104 -18.70 1.50 -5.35
C ARG A 104 -19.91 1.45 -4.42
N SER A 105 -21.05 1.09 -4.99
CA SER A 105 -22.41 1.29 -4.44
C SER A 105 -22.78 0.36 -3.26
N ASP A 106 -21.86 -0.45 -2.76
CA ASP A 106 -22.01 -1.39 -1.64
C ASP A 106 -21.10 -1.03 -0.45
N ASP A 107 -20.80 0.27 -0.27
CA ASP A 107 -19.87 0.83 0.73
C ASP A 107 -20.14 0.40 2.20
N THR A 108 -21.23 -0.32 2.48
CA THR A 108 -21.36 -1.15 3.69
C THR A 108 -20.54 -2.43 3.53
N CYS A 109 -19.28 -2.40 3.94
CA CYS A 109 -18.52 -3.62 4.20
C CYS A 109 -19.34 -4.52 5.12
N VAL A 110 -19.78 -5.68 4.62
CA VAL A 110 -20.46 -6.67 5.46
C VAL A 110 -19.42 -7.23 6.41
N GLN A 111 -19.37 -6.71 7.64
CA GLN A 111 -18.37 -7.08 8.66
C GLN A 111 -18.45 -8.56 9.07
N SER A 112 -19.42 -9.31 8.57
CA SER A 112 -19.48 -10.77 8.71
C SER A 112 -18.45 -11.50 7.86
N VAL A 113 -17.85 -10.86 6.85
CA VAL A 113 -16.78 -11.43 6.03
C VAL A 113 -15.42 -11.10 6.65
N PRO A 114 -14.55 -12.09 6.90
CA PRO A 114 -13.21 -11.85 7.41
C PRO A 114 -12.42 -10.86 6.53
N PHE A 115 -11.69 -9.95 7.16
CA PHE A 115 -10.75 -9.07 6.46
C PHE A 115 -9.68 -9.89 5.76
N SER A 116 -9.62 -9.79 4.43
CA SER A 116 -8.91 -10.73 3.57
C SER A 116 -8.59 -10.10 2.22
N VAL A 117 -7.80 -10.82 1.43
CA VAL A 117 -7.48 -10.50 0.04
C VAL A 117 -8.18 -11.53 -0.87
N ASP A 118 -8.71 -11.09 -2.01
CA ASP A 118 -9.18 -12.00 -3.04
C ASP A 118 -7.99 -12.75 -3.66
N MET A 119 -7.92 -14.05 -3.39
CA MET A 119 -6.85 -14.93 -3.89
C MET A 119 -6.93 -15.14 -5.42
N ASN A 120 -8.00 -14.68 -6.07
CA ASN A 120 -8.14 -14.73 -7.53
C ASN A 120 -7.51 -13.53 -8.25
N LEU A 121 -7.02 -12.54 -7.52
CA LEU A 121 -6.37 -11.38 -8.11
C LEU A 121 -5.17 -11.78 -8.97
N THR A 122 -5.14 -11.30 -10.21
CA THR A 122 -4.07 -11.60 -11.17
C THR A 122 -2.69 -11.25 -10.63
N ILE A 123 -2.56 -10.17 -9.85
CA ILE A 123 -1.30 -9.76 -9.22
C ILE A 123 -0.70 -10.84 -8.29
N LEU A 124 -1.52 -11.73 -7.73
CA LEU A 124 -1.06 -12.81 -6.86
C LEU A 124 -0.59 -14.03 -7.64
N ARG A 125 -0.87 -14.11 -8.94
CA ARG A 125 -0.50 -15.26 -9.79
C ARG A 125 0.74 -14.99 -10.64
N ILE A 126 1.21 -13.75 -10.67
CA ILE A 126 2.38 -13.36 -11.46
C ILE A 126 3.66 -13.41 -10.60
N PRO A 127 4.80 -13.81 -11.18
CA PRO A 127 6.07 -13.83 -10.46
C PRO A 127 6.40 -12.45 -9.84
N GLY A 128 6.69 -12.44 -8.53
CA GLY A 128 7.00 -11.21 -7.78
C GLY A 128 5.79 -10.33 -7.45
N GLY A 129 4.60 -10.66 -7.92
CA GLY A 129 3.43 -9.78 -7.78
C GLY A 129 2.90 -9.66 -6.35
N ALA A 130 2.94 -10.73 -5.55
CA ALA A 130 2.59 -10.66 -4.13
C ALA A 130 3.56 -9.73 -3.35
N GLN A 131 4.86 -9.81 -3.64
CA GLN A 131 5.86 -8.93 -3.04
C GLN A 131 5.63 -7.46 -3.45
N ALA A 132 5.38 -7.21 -4.74
CA ALA A 132 5.06 -5.88 -5.23
C ALA A 132 3.83 -5.30 -4.53
N LEU A 133 2.76 -6.09 -4.41
CA LEU A 133 1.55 -5.68 -3.70
C LEU A 133 1.82 -5.36 -2.24
N LEU A 134 2.56 -6.22 -1.54
CA LEU A 134 2.94 -5.98 -0.14
C LEU A 134 3.74 -4.69 0.02
N ASN A 135 4.72 -4.44 -0.86
CA ASN A 135 5.50 -3.19 -0.86
C ASN A 135 4.59 -1.96 -1.02
N ALA A 136 3.64 -2.02 -1.97
CA ALA A 136 2.68 -0.94 -2.18
C ALA A 136 1.77 -0.71 -0.97
N LEU A 137 1.29 -1.78 -0.31
CA LEU A 137 0.49 -1.70 0.92
C LEU A 137 1.27 -1.04 2.07
N VAL A 138 2.54 -1.40 2.24
CA VAL A 138 3.43 -0.79 3.24
C VAL A 138 3.61 0.70 2.96
N ILE A 139 3.82 1.09 1.70
CA ILE A 139 3.90 2.50 1.30
C ILE A 139 2.58 3.23 1.60
N ALA A 140 1.44 2.68 1.18
CA ALA A 140 0.14 3.28 1.44
C ALA A 140 -0.13 3.44 2.94
N LEU A 141 0.25 2.46 3.77
CA LEU A 141 0.12 2.54 5.22
C LEU A 141 1.00 3.64 5.81
N LYS A 142 2.26 3.76 5.35
CA LYS A 142 3.16 4.85 5.76
C LYS A 142 2.58 6.21 5.40
N LEU A 143 2.07 6.35 4.17
CA LEU A 143 1.45 7.58 3.70
C LEU A 143 0.18 7.91 4.49
N LYS A 144 -0.65 6.91 4.81
CA LYS A 144 -1.87 7.09 5.60
C LYS A 144 -1.56 7.62 7.00
N LYS A 145 -0.45 7.20 7.61
CA LYS A 145 0.01 7.72 8.91
C LYS A 145 0.43 9.19 8.89
N LEU A 146 0.69 9.77 7.71
CA LEU A 146 0.95 11.21 7.56
C LEU A 146 -0.32 12.05 7.65
N ILE A 147 -1.50 11.42 7.57
CA ILE A 147 -2.79 12.11 7.59
C ILE A 147 -3.28 12.16 9.04
N PRO A 148 -3.47 13.35 9.63
CA PRO A 148 -3.94 13.49 11.00
C PRO A 148 -5.26 12.76 11.24
N THR A 149 -5.38 12.02 12.35
CA THR A 149 -6.57 11.24 12.73
C THR A 149 -7.58 12.02 13.58
N TYR A 150 -7.22 13.21 14.06
CA TYR A 150 -8.10 14.06 14.86
C TYR A 150 -9.21 14.67 14.00
N PRO A 151 -10.40 14.94 14.57
CA PRO A 151 -11.47 15.58 13.84
C PRO A 151 -11.09 17.03 13.55
N LEU A 152 -10.44 17.26 12.41
CA LEU A 152 -10.49 18.58 11.78
C LEU A 152 -11.98 18.81 11.50
N ARG A 153 -12.62 19.77 12.17
CA ARG A 153 -14.03 20.09 11.87
C ARG A 153 -14.09 20.48 10.39
N GLY A 154 -14.84 19.74 9.58
CA GLY A 154 -14.79 19.88 8.12
C GLY A 154 -13.59 19.20 7.45
N ALA A 155 -13.07 18.09 8.01
CA ALA A 155 -11.90 17.37 7.52
C ALA A 155 -12.01 16.93 6.06
N ALA A 156 -10.95 17.19 5.28
CA ALA A 156 -10.75 16.49 4.02
C ALA A 156 -10.59 14.99 4.27
N ARG A 157 -11.42 14.16 3.64
CA ARG A 157 -11.34 12.71 3.74
C ARG A 157 -10.46 12.16 2.62
N PHE A 158 -9.40 11.46 3.00
CA PHE A 158 -8.50 10.76 2.10
C PHE A 158 -8.76 9.26 2.16
N VAL A 159 -9.09 8.68 1.01
CA VAL A 159 -9.40 7.26 0.88
C VAL A 159 -8.25 6.58 0.13
N PRO A 160 -7.55 5.60 0.75
CA PRO A 160 -6.45 4.89 0.10
C PRO A 160 -6.89 4.23 -1.22
N VAL A 161 -5.99 4.25 -2.20
CA VAL A 161 -6.13 3.51 -3.44
C VAL A 161 -4.83 2.78 -3.77
N ILE A 162 -4.97 1.49 -4.02
CA ILE A 162 -3.96 0.60 -4.58
C ILE A 162 -4.55 0.03 -5.88
N CYS A 163 -3.81 0.15 -6.98
CA CYS A 163 -4.26 -0.38 -8.27
C CYS A 163 -3.08 -1.01 -8.99
N PRO A 164 -2.95 -2.35 -8.97
CA PRO A 164 -1.94 -3.06 -9.72
C PRO A 164 -2.12 -2.81 -11.22
N LEU A 165 -1.10 -2.29 -11.89
CA LEU A 165 -1.13 -2.06 -13.33
C LEU A 165 -0.49 -3.27 -14.00
N ILE A 166 -1.34 -4.18 -14.48
CA ILE A 166 -0.92 -5.43 -15.12
C ILE A 166 -1.10 -5.30 -16.62
N THR A 167 -0.08 -5.68 -17.39
CA THR A 167 -0.15 -5.69 -18.86
C THR A 167 -0.99 -6.86 -19.36
N LYS A 168 -1.32 -6.86 -20.66
CA LYS A 168 -2.07 -7.97 -21.29
C LYS A 168 -1.32 -9.30 -21.21
N GLU A 169 0.00 -9.26 -21.09
CA GLU A 169 0.88 -10.41 -20.97
C GLU A 169 1.01 -10.91 -19.51
N ASN A 170 0.15 -10.45 -18.60
CA ASN A 170 0.18 -10.78 -17.17
C ASN A 170 1.54 -10.48 -16.53
N LYS A 171 2.09 -9.30 -16.82
CA LYS A 171 3.31 -8.78 -16.19
C LYS A 171 3.01 -7.47 -15.48
N LEU A 172 3.77 -7.17 -14.44
CA LEU A 172 3.79 -5.83 -13.85
C LEU A 172 4.19 -4.81 -14.91
N CYS A 173 3.42 -3.72 -15.00
CA CYS A 173 3.58 -2.75 -16.06
C CYS A 173 4.97 -2.09 -15.98
N PRO A 174 5.76 -2.11 -17.07
CA PRO A 174 7.03 -1.41 -17.11
C PRO A 174 6.79 0.09 -16.92
N CYS A 175 7.68 0.74 -16.17
CA CYS A 175 7.54 2.13 -15.68
C CYS A 175 7.67 3.21 -16.78
N SER A 176 7.23 2.98 -18.02
CA SER A 176 7.14 4.01 -19.06
C SER A 176 5.74 4.66 -19.02
N GLN A 177 5.67 5.98 -19.25
CA GLN A 177 4.39 6.69 -19.28
C GLN A 177 3.40 6.09 -20.29
N ARG A 178 3.89 5.62 -21.46
CA ARG A 178 3.05 5.01 -22.50
C ARG A 178 2.42 3.70 -22.03
N ASP A 179 3.19 2.85 -21.37
CA ASP A 179 2.71 1.56 -20.90
C ASP A 179 1.76 1.74 -19.71
N LEU A 180 2.09 2.64 -18.79
CA LEU A 180 1.22 3.03 -17.69
C LEU A 180 -0.12 3.57 -18.20
N THR A 181 -0.09 4.44 -19.23
CA THR A 181 -1.30 4.96 -19.87
C THR A 181 -2.18 3.82 -20.40
N ARG A 182 -1.56 2.86 -21.11
CA ARG A 182 -2.28 1.69 -21.68
C ARG A 182 -2.85 0.79 -20.59
N ALA A 183 -2.08 0.48 -19.56
CA ALA A 183 -2.51 -0.38 -18.46
C ALA A 183 -3.70 0.23 -17.71
N MET A 184 -3.62 1.51 -17.35
CA MET A 184 -4.74 2.22 -16.72
C MET A 184 -5.97 2.28 -17.63
N ASN A 185 -5.80 2.56 -18.92
CA ASN A 185 -6.90 2.57 -19.89
C ASN A 185 -7.56 1.20 -20.08
N GLY A 186 -6.81 0.11 -19.89
CA GLY A 186 -7.34 -1.25 -19.90
C GLY A 186 -8.20 -1.58 -18.67
N ILE A 187 -7.90 -0.96 -17.52
CA ILE A 187 -8.66 -1.13 -16.27
C ILE A 187 -9.94 -0.27 -16.30
N CYS A 188 -9.79 1.01 -16.65
CA CYS A 188 -10.90 1.95 -16.74
C CYS A 188 -10.69 2.83 -17.97
N GLN A 189 -11.69 2.87 -18.85
CA GLN A 189 -11.59 3.58 -20.11
C GLN A 189 -11.13 5.04 -19.90
N THR A 190 -10.10 5.44 -20.64
CA THR A 190 -9.44 6.77 -20.58
C THR A 190 -8.74 7.13 -19.27
N ALA A 191 -8.66 6.24 -18.27
CA ALA A 191 -8.07 6.56 -16.97
C ALA A 191 -6.59 6.97 -17.05
N GLY A 192 -5.80 6.29 -17.89
CA GLY A 192 -4.40 6.62 -18.12
C GLY A 192 -4.23 7.94 -18.87
N THR A 193 -5.06 8.15 -19.91
CA THR A 193 -5.06 9.41 -20.67
C THR A 193 -5.39 10.59 -19.76
N HIS A 194 -6.36 10.42 -18.85
CA HIS A 194 -6.72 11.40 -17.83
C HIS A 194 -5.57 11.59 -16.83
N TYR A 195 -5.01 10.51 -16.28
CA TYR A 195 -3.92 10.60 -15.30
C TYR A 195 -2.71 11.42 -15.80
N PHE A 196 -2.30 11.21 -17.06
CA PHE A 196 -1.18 11.92 -17.67
C PHE A 196 -1.56 13.21 -18.41
N HIS A 197 -2.82 13.65 -18.34
CA HIS A 197 -3.25 14.90 -18.94
C HIS A 197 -2.74 16.11 -18.13
N ASP A 198 -2.38 17.20 -18.80
CA ASP A 198 -1.98 18.44 -18.15
C ASP A 198 -3.18 19.37 -17.94
N TYR A 199 -3.63 19.45 -16.70
CA TYR A 199 -4.78 20.28 -16.34
C TYR A 199 -4.36 21.73 -16.17
N LYS A 200 -4.95 22.61 -16.98
CA LYS A 200 -4.90 24.06 -16.75
C LYS A 200 -5.72 24.38 -15.49
N ARG A 201 -5.17 25.23 -14.60
CA ARG A 201 -5.90 25.72 -13.42
C ARG A 201 -7.20 26.39 -13.87
N GLY A 202 -8.35 25.85 -13.46
CA GLY A 202 -9.62 26.54 -13.60
C GLY A 202 -9.66 27.72 -12.62
N ARG A 203 -9.90 28.93 -13.13
CA ARG A 203 -10.22 30.09 -12.29
C ARG A 203 -11.67 29.91 -11.82
N GLY A 204 -11.86 29.38 -10.63
CA GLY A 204 -13.16 29.25 -9.99
C GLY A 204 -13.15 29.94 -8.63
N ARG A 205 -14.26 30.59 -8.27
CA ARG A 205 -14.51 30.95 -6.87
C ARG A 205 -14.83 29.66 -6.13
N THR A 206 -13.98 29.19 -5.21
CA THR A 206 -14.37 28.04 -4.38
C THR A 206 -13.96 28.22 -2.93
N ILE A 207 -14.97 28.01 -2.09
CA ILE A 207 -15.00 28.15 -0.65
C ILE A 207 -14.44 26.91 0.10
N PRO A 208 -14.38 25.69 -0.48
CA PRO A 208 -13.56 24.63 0.11
C PRO A 208 -12.12 24.69 -0.40
N ASP A 209 -11.19 24.49 0.52
CA ASP A 209 -9.76 24.33 0.31
C ASP A 209 -9.46 22.90 -0.12
N TYR A 210 -8.91 22.76 -1.32
CA TYR A 210 -8.65 21.46 -1.94
C TYR A 210 -7.17 21.28 -2.25
N LEU A 211 -6.69 20.04 -2.14
CA LEU A 211 -5.32 19.67 -2.49
C LEU A 211 -4.96 20.12 -3.92
N ALA A 212 -5.93 20.10 -4.84
CA ALA A 212 -5.82 20.56 -6.22
C ALA A 212 -5.26 21.99 -6.35
N GLN A 213 -5.71 22.91 -5.48
CA GLN A 213 -5.35 24.32 -5.52
C GLN A 213 -3.87 24.52 -5.14
N HIS A 214 -3.40 23.74 -4.16
CA HIS A 214 -2.03 23.78 -3.66
C HIS A 214 -1.06 22.98 -4.51
N TRP A 215 -1.51 21.90 -5.16
CA TRP A 215 -0.64 20.85 -5.70
C TRP A 215 0.54 21.39 -6.52
N ASN A 216 0.28 22.20 -7.54
CA ASN A 216 1.35 22.73 -8.40
C ASN A 216 2.19 23.83 -7.73
N GLY A 217 1.68 24.48 -6.68
CA GLY A 217 2.38 25.56 -5.99
C GLY A 217 3.20 25.12 -4.78
N MET A 218 3.06 23.86 -4.32
CA MET A 218 3.78 23.33 -3.16
C MET A 218 5.21 22.92 -3.51
N GLU A 219 6.20 23.59 -2.93
CA GLU A 219 7.62 23.28 -3.07
C GLU A 219 8.31 23.38 -1.70
N GLY A 220 8.74 22.24 -1.18
CA GLY A 220 9.31 22.15 0.16
C GLY A 220 8.35 22.69 1.23
N THR A 221 8.79 23.73 1.93
CA THR A 221 8.03 24.43 2.99
C THR A 221 7.20 25.61 2.47
N SER A 222 7.18 25.85 1.15
CA SER A 222 6.46 26.97 0.54
C SER A 222 5.23 26.51 -0.26
N CYS A 223 4.22 27.38 -0.37
CA CYS A 223 3.08 27.15 -1.26
C CYS A 223 2.64 28.48 -1.90
N GLN A 224 2.74 28.57 -3.22
CA GLN A 224 2.31 29.77 -3.97
C GLN A 224 0.83 30.11 -3.73
N TYR A 225 -0.04 29.10 -3.55
CA TYR A 225 -1.45 29.34 -3.26
C TYR A 225 -1.62 29.98 -1.87
N CYS A 226 -0.98 29.42 -0.84
CA CYS A 226 -1.00 30.00 0.52
C CYS A 226 -0.48 31.44 0.56
N ASN A 227 0.58 31.74 -0.19
CA ASN A 227 1.19 33.07 -0.23
C ASN A 227 0.24 34.15 -0.80
N ASN A 228 -0.75 33.74 -1.60
CA ASN A 228 -1.73 34.64 -2.22
C ASN A 228 -3.09 34.65 -1.50
N LEU A 229 -3.22 33.97 -0.36
CA LEU A 229 -4.46 33.97 0.42
C LEU A 229 -4.65 35.31 1.14
N THR A 230 -5.89 35.82 1.11
CA THR A 230 -6.30 36.97 1.91
C THR A 230 -7.00 36.51 3.19
N GLU A 231 -7.07 37.34 4.23
CA GLU A 231 -7.94 37.03 5.38
C GLU A 231 -9.39 36.92 4.93
N PRO A 232 -10.20 35.94 5.43
CA PRO A 232 -9.96 35.00 6.54
C PRO A 232 -9.39 33.62 6.11
N GLN A 233 -8.87 33.49 4.90
CA GLN A 233 -8.47 32.19 4.31
C GLN A 233 -7.15 31.64 4.87
N LYS A 234 -6.43 32.38 5.74
CA LYS A 234 -5.15 31.92 6.29
C LYS A 234 -5.24 30.61 7.08
N ASN A 235 -6.43 30.23 7.56
CA ASN A 235 -6.66 28.91 8.16
C ASN A 235 -6.34 27.75 7.20
N PHE A 236 -6.40 27.95 5.88
CA PHE A 236 -5.98 26.97 4.87
C PHE A 236 -4.46 26.72 4.86
N MET A 237 -3.67 27.65 5.39
CA MET A 237 -2.21 27.46 5.51
C MET A 237 -1.87 26.32 6.47
N ALA A 238 -2.66 26.12 7.52
CA ALA A 238 -2.51 24.99 8.44
C ALA A 238 -2.78 23.66 7.71
N HIS A 239 -3.88 23.54 6.96
CA HIS A 239 -4.17 22.34 6.17
C HIS A 239 -3.08 22.03 5.14
N CYS A 240 -2.56 23.06 4.49
CA CYS A 240 -1.44 22.92 3.55
C CYS A 240 -0.20 22.36 4.25
N THR A 241 0.15 22.93 5.40
CA THR A 241 1.36 22.59 6.17
C THR A 241 1.27 21.21 6.80
N ASP A 242 0.12 20.88 7.39
CA ASP A 242 -0.05 19.70 8.23
C ASP A 242 -0.48 18.46 7.43
N VAL A 243 -1.08 18.65 6.25
CA VAL A 243 -1.68 17.55 5.46
C VAL A 243 -1.15 17.52 4.04
N TYR A 244 -1.33 18.59 3.26
CA TYR A 244 -1.07 18.54 1.81
C TYR A 244 0.41 18.42 1.47
N ARG A 245 1.27 19.19 2.15
CA ARG A 245 2.73 19.13 1.95
C ARG A 245 3.30 17.78 2.39
N PRO A 246 3.00 17.24 3.59
CA PRO A 246 3.44 15.90 3.98
C PRO A 246 3.01 14.81 3.00
N ILE A 247 1.75 14.83 2.54
CA ILE A 247 1.26 13.87 1.54
C ILE A 247 2.07 13.97 0.24
N LYS A 248 2.23 15.17 -0.32
CA LYS A 248 2.98 15.36 -1.57
C LYS A 248 4.44 14.94 -1.43
N ALA A 249 5.09 15.30 -0.32
CA ALA A 249 6.46 14.93 -0.02
C ALA A 249 6.60 13.41 0.13
N GLY A 250 5.70 12.78 0.88
CA GLY A 250 5.67 11.33 1.07
C GLY A 250 5.47 10.58 -0.25
N LEU A 251 4.54 11.03 -1.10
CA LEU A 251 4.33 10.46 -2.43
C LEU A 251 5.60 10.57 -3.27
N LYS A 252 6.21 11.76 -3.37
CA LYS A 252 7.44 11.99 -4.14
C LYS A 252 8.65 11.20 -3.62
N ALA A 253 8.72 10.93 -2.32
CA ALA A 253 9.81 10.17 -1.74
C ALA A 253 9.74 8.67 -2.03
N ASN A 254 8.54 8.12 -2.28
CA ASN A 254 8.34 6.68 -2.40
C ASN A 254 7.87 6.22 -3.80
N LEU A 255 7.40 7.13 -4.65
CA LEU A 255 6.73 6.81 -5.91
C LEU A 255 7.25 7.63 -7.09
N GLN A 256 7.13 7.06 -8.28
CA GLN A 256 7.39 7.68 -9.56
C GLN A 256 6.09 8.26 -10.15
N PHE A 257 6.20 9.14 -11.16
CA PHE A 257 5.05 9.73 -11.86
C PHE A 257 4.00 10.41 -10.96
N VAL A 258 4.42 10.94 -9.82
CA VAL A 258 3.52 11.51 -8.80
C VAL A 258 2.73 12.70 -9.36
N ARG A 259 1.40 12.59 -9.33
CA ARG A 259 0.47 13.58 -9.88
C ARG A 259 -0.76 13.76 -8.98
N PHE A 260 -1.39 14.93 -9.14
CA PHE A 260 -2.76 15.16 -8.74
C PHE A 260 -3.62 15.18 -9.99
N VAL A 261 -4.70 14.41 -9.96
CA VAL A 261 -5.64 14.22 -11.07
C VAL A 261 -7.01 14.65 -10.57
N PRO A 262 -7.62 15.72 -11.12
CA PRO A 262 -8.94 16.16 -10.71
C PRO A 262 -10.01 15.16 -11.17
N ARG A 263 -11.17 15.21 -10.51
CA ARG A 263 -12.40 14.51 -10.94
C ARG A 263 -12.69 14.74 -12.43
N ARG A 264 -13.24 13.72 -13.10
CA ARG A 264 -13.71 13.85 -14.50
C ARG A 264 -14.87 14.84 -14.61
N ARG A 265 -14.85 15.69 -15.64
CA ARG A 265 -15.87 16.74 -15.88
C ARG A 265 -17.30 16.19 -16.01
N GLY A 266 -17.47 15.00 -16.58
CA GLY A 266 -18.79 14.35 -16.72
C GLY A 266 -19.43 13.87 -15.42
N LEU A 267 -18.71 13.93 -14.29
CA LEU A 267 -19.24 13.60 -12.96
C LEU A 267 -19.70 14.85 -12.19
N TYR A 268 -19.51 16.05 -12.75
CA TYR A 268 -20.04 17.28 -12.16
C TYR A 268 -21.54 17.34 -12.45
N GLY A 269 -22.37 17.23 -11.41
CA GLY A 269 -23.82 17.38 -11.55
C GLY A 269 -24.58 16.09 -11.86
N LEU A 270 -24.09 14.91 -11.41
CA LEU A 270 -24.95 13.73 -11.34
C LEU A 270 -26.29 14.10 -10.65
N PRO A 271 -27.45 13.77 -11.25
CA PRO A 271 -28.76 14.19 -10.78
C PRO A 271 -28.96 13.87 -9.31
N SER A 272 -29.61 14.77 -8.57
CA SER A 272 -29.91 14.63 -7.14
C SER A 272 -30.65 13.33 -6.77
N GLU A 273 -31.26 12.67 -7.74
CA GLU A 273 -31.94 11.37 -7.58
C GLU A 273 -30.96 10.21 -7.28
N LEU A 274 -29.70 10.30 -7.72
CA LEU A 274 -28.60 9.42 -7.28
C LEU A 274 -27.94 9.92 -5.97
N ARG A 275 -28.32 11.11 -5.49
CA ARG A 275 -27.85 11.72 -4.23
C ARG A 275 -28.79 11.47 -3.05
N LEU A 276 -29.67 10.47 -3.14
CA LEU A 276 -30.47 10.01 -2.00
C LEU A 276 -29.53 9.56 -0.87
N GLY A 277 -29.30 10.44 0.10
CA GLY A 277 -28.64 10.15 1.38
C GLY A 277 -27.14 10.47 1.51
N GLY A 278 -26.51 11.25 0.60
CA GLY A 278 -25.10 11.65 0.77
C GLY A 278 -24.07 10.51 0.73
N MET A 279 -24.48 9.33 0.26
CA MET A 279 -23.69 8.09 0.30
C MET A 279 -22.81 7.90 -0.97
N TYR A 280 -23.08 8.65 -2.05
CA TYR A 280 -22.62 8.34 -3.42
C TYR A 280 -21.82 9.46 -4.13
N ASP A 281 -21.31 10.44 -3.39
CA ASP A 281 -20.57 11.55 -4.03
C ASP A 281 -19.24 11.05 -4.65
N PRO A 282 -18.97 11.32 -5.94
CA PRO A 282 -17.70 11.01 -6.57
C PRO A 282 -16.52 11.61 -5.80
N TYR A 283 -15.32 11.06 -5.97
CA TYR A 283 -14.10 11.66 -5.41
C TYR A 283 -13.75 12.96 -6.15
N GLU A 284 -13.34 14.00 -5.41
CA GLU A 284 -12.96 15.33 -5.93
C GLU A 284 -11.63 15.31 -6.69
N GLY A 285 -10.73 14.39 -6.31
CA GLY A 285 -9.44 14.25 -6.95
C GLY A 285 -8.69 13.01 -6.48
N LEU A 286 -7.61 12.70 -7.18
CA LEU A 286 -6.69 11.60 -6.92
C LEU A 286 -5.26 12.15 -6.79
N ALA A 287 -4.62 11.97 -5.64
CA ALA A 287 -3.21 12.21 -5.44
C ALA A 287 -2.48 10.87 -5.36
N ALA A 288 -1.72 10.51 -6.40
CA ALA A 288 -1.11 9.20 -6.49
C ALA A 288 0.18 9.22 -7.30
N GLY A 289 0.97 8.16 -7.15
CA GLY A 289 2.13 7.84 -7.98
C GLY A 289 2.20 6.33 -8.23
N ILE A 290 3.26 5.90 -8.90
CA ILE A 290 3.50 4.50 -9.29
C ILE A 290 4.72 3.98 -8.54
N THR A 291 4.61 2.79 -7.93
CA THR A 291 5.76 2.10 -7.33
C THR A 291 6.75 1.66 -8.42
N ALA A 292 8.00 1.37 -8.05
CA ALA A 292 8.96 0.79 -8.99
C ALA A 292 8.48 -0.52 -9.64
N ASP A 293 7.59 -1.23 -8.93
CA ASP A 293 6.98 -2.48 -9.37
C ASP A 293 5.68 -2.29 -10.17
N GLY A 294 5.34 -1.05 -10.59
CA GLY A 294 4.19 -0.81 -11.47
C GLY A 294 2.81 -0.85 -10.79
N ILE A 295 2.73 -0.49 -9.51
CA ILE A 295 1.46 -0.39 -8.78
C ILE A 295 1.13 1.08 -8.54
N LEU A 296 -0.06 1.52 -8.95
CA LEU A 296 -0.56 2.85 -8.57
C LEU A 296 -0.94 2.85 -7.09
N CYS A 297 -0.41 3.83 -6.35
CA CYS A 297 -0.60 4.00 -4.92
C CYS A 297 -0.88 5.47 -4.60
N GLY A 298 -1.87 5.73 -3.74
CA GLY A 298 -2.17 7.09 -3.31
C GLY A 298 -3.49 7.21 -2.57
N PHE A 299 -4.15 8.36 -2.74
CA PHE A 299 -5.42 8.66 -2.10
C PHE A 299 -6.38 9.37 -3.04
N TYR A 300 -7.63 8.95 -2.98
CA TYR A 300 -8.73 9.80 -3.39
C TYR A 300 -9.04 10.84 -2.32
N GLN A 301 -9.28 12.08 -2.73
CA GLN A 301 -9.85 13.12 -1.90
C GLN A 301 -11.37 13.09 -2.08
N LYS A 302 -12.12 12.76 -1.02
CA LYS A 302 -13.59 12.78 -1.04
C LYS A 302 -14.15 14.18 -0.81
N ASP A 303 -13.58 14.92 0.15
CA ASP A 303 -14.01 16.27 0.51
C ASP A 303 -12.82 17.23 0.66
N GLY A 304 -13.06 18.53 0.52
CA GLY A 304 -12.11 19.60 0.82
C GLY A 304 -12.25 20.10 2.26
N PHE A 305 -11.25 20.81 2.76
CA PHE A 305 -11.39 21.49 4.04
C PHE A 305 -12.29 22.71 3.87
N LYS A 306 -13.35 22.82 4.67
CA LYS A 306 -14.22 23.99 4.64
C LYS A 306 -13.57 25.14 5.43
N GLY A 307 -13.52 26.33 4.83
CA GLY A 307 -13.16 27.53 5.59
C GLY A 307 -14.20 27.81 6.66
N HIS A 308 -13.76 27.99 7.91
CA HIS A 308 -14.63 28.52 8.95
C HIS A 308 -14.91 29.99 8.63
N TYR A 309 -16.10 30.29 8.10
CA TYR A 309 -16.68 31.61 8.26
C TYR A 309 -17.29 31.64 9.66
N TYR A 310 -16.66 32.36 10.56
CA TYR A 310 -17.37 33.01 11.65
C TYR A 310 -17.69 34.43 11.20
#